data_AF-A0A7J2HYD0-F1
#
_entry.id   AF-A0A7J2HYD0-F1
#
_cell.length_a   1.000
_cell.length_b   1.000
_cell.length_c   1.000
_cell.angle_alpha   90.00
_cell.angle_beta   90.00
_cell.angle_gamma   90.00
#
_symmetry.space_group_name_H-M   'P 1'
#
loop_
_entity.id
_entity.type
_entity.pdbx_description
1 polymer ?
#
loop_
_entity_poly.entity_id
_entity_poly.type
_entity_poly.pdbx_seq_one_letter_code
_entity_poly.pdbx_strand_id
1 'polypeptide(L)'
;MPMNEILRLSKPISWLDGIDPSSGKIIQPDHPQRGESIAGKIVVLPYSTGSTVGAYTFFRLVKAGKHPKKIVLEQPDSVTISAELAGIPVEIPMARKAYKPKAEAPEEFLRFLEKEACISGSKEFVRVSSVHISGVSYTTIGDAGLEFLEGVADKGLKVKVKSTINPTGMDLVRWREMGISENYAEKQLRIVRALLRIGAEPSFTCTPYLVGNRPRQGSHVCWGESSAVAFANSVLGARTNREGGVKTVVSAIVGLTPKYGMHLEENRRPDLVVRLEGFLEGKTEFGVLGYYVGKMAPKSVPIYEGISKASEDELKAMGAAGAASGSIELFHVKGITPEASLPCKEGCEAIKVGKKEIKETVELLSTSGSNPDIVVLGCPHLSRRELQEIADLLNGRRVKVSFWIFTSRLVFERNVELCKKIERSGAKVFCDTCMVVCPLRDLGYSVAATDSPKAARYLRTFQGLEVILGEIKSLVSLYTTRS
;
A
#
# COMPACT_ATOMS: atom_id res chain seq x y z
N MET A 1 15.80 33.86 12.50
CA MET A 1 16.38 32.71 11.77
C MET A 1 16.54 33.10 10.31
N PRO A 2 17.66 32.80 9.65
CA PRO A 2 17.84 33.13 8.23
C PRO A 2 16.80 32.40 7.36
N MET A 3 16.28 33.09 6.36
CA MET A 3 15.16 32.66 5.50
C MET A 3 15.42 31.36 4.72
N ASN A 4 16.69 30.94 4.61
CA ASN A 4 17.12 29.72 3.92
C ASN A 4 17.10 28.44 4.79
N GLU A 5 16.78 28.55 6.09
CA GLU A 5 16.81 27.41 7.02
C GLU A 5 15.49 26.64 7.09
N ILE A 6 14.36 27.24 6.69
CA ILE A 6 13.02 26.63 6.72
C ILE A 6 12.53 26.40 5.29
N LEU A 7 12.13 25.17 4.97
CA LEU A 7 11.44 24.82 3.72
C LEU A 7 9.99 24.45 4.04
N ARG A 8 9.05 25.32 3.65
CA ARG A 8 7.61 25.07 3.79
C ARG A 8 7.05 24.48 2.50
N LEU A 9 6.54 23.26 2.57
CA LEU A 9 5.86 22.59 1.47
C LEU A 9 4.39 23.01 1.46
N SER A 10 3.92 23.57 0.33
CA SER A 10 2.54 24.04 0.18
C SER A 10 1.56 22.92 -0.19
N LYS A 11 2.08 21.73 -0.50
CA LYS A 11 1.30 20.51 -0.76
C LYS A 11 1.88 19.33 0.01
N PRO A 12 1.09 18.27 0.22
CA PRO A 12 1.60 16.99 0.73
C PRO A 12 2.64 16.37 -0.21
N ILE A 13 3.56 15.60 0.37
CA ILE A 13 4.63 14.90 -0.35
C ILE A 13 4.55 13.39 -0.11
N SER A 14 4.89 12.60 -1.13
CA SER A 14 5.17 11.18 -0.95
C SER A 14 6.64 10.97 -0.59
N TRP A 15 6.91 10.34 0.55
CA TRP A 15 8.29 10.03 0.97
C TRP A 15 8.94 8.93 0.12
N LEU A 16 8.17 8.07 -0.54
CA LEU A 16 8.71 6.95 -1.31
C LEU A 16 9.20 7.39 -2.70
N ASP A 17 8.34 8.09 -3.45
CA ASP A 17 8.55 8.47 -4.86
C ASP A 17 8.57 9.99 -5.10
N GLY A 18 8.45 10.80 -4.03
CA GLY A 18 8.48 12.26 -4.13
C GLY A 18 9.80 12.91 -3.70
N ILE A 19 10.69 12.18 -3.02
CA ILE A 19 12.01 12.63 -2.57
C ILE A 19 13.07 11.67 -3.10
N ASP A 20 14.12 12.19 -3.71
CA ASP A 20 15.33 11.41 -4.00
C ASP A 20 16.21 11.34 -2.75
N PRO A 21 16.38 10.16 -2.12
CA PRO A 21 17.15 10.03 -0.89
C PRO A 21 18.66 10.26 -1.08
N SER A 22 19.18 10.15 -2.31
CA SER A 22 20.61 10.34 -2.57
C SER A 22 21.02 11.82 -2.63
N SER A 23 20.09 12.70 -3.04
CA SER A 23 20.32 14.14 -3.14
C SER A 23 19.52 14.97 -2.13
N GLY A 24 18.47 14.40 -1.54
CA GLY A 24 17.49 15.13 -0.73
C GLY A 24 16.58 16.04 -1.54
N LYS A 25 16.58 15.96 -2.88
CA LYS A 25 15.75 16.81 -3.74
C LYS A 25 14.31 16.32 -3.83
N ILE A 26 13.38 17.27 -3.90
CA ILE A 26 11.97 17.02 -4.24
C ILE A 26 11.87 16.70 -5.73
N ILE A 27 11.44 15.50 -6.05
CA ILE A 27 11.30 15.00 -7.43
C ILE A 27 9.84 14.78 -7.85
N GLN A 28 8.90 14.89 -6.92
CA GLN A 28 7.47 14.74 -7.20
C GLN A 28 7.03 15.71 -8.31
N PRO A 29 6.54 15.22 -9.48
CA PRO A 29 6.34 16.04 -10.68
C PRO A 29 5.49 17.30 -10.47
N ASP A 30 4.37 17.18 -9.77
CA ASP A 30 3.37 18.25 -9.61
C ASP A 30 3.54 19.05 -8.30
N HIS A 31 4.67 18.89 -7.62
CA HIS A 31 4.91 19.55 -6.34
C HIS A 31 5.43 20.98 -6.57
N PRO A 32 4.84 22.04 -5.96
CA PRO A 32 5.25 23.42 -6.22
C PRO A 32 6.72 23.71 -5.90
N GLN A 33 7.27 23.01 -4.91
CA GLN A 33 8.67 23.08 -4.50
C GLN A 33 9.57 22.02 -5.19
N ARG A 34 9.20 21.48 -6.36
CA ARG A 34 10.05 20.50 -7.08
C ARG A 34 11.42 21.11 -7.39
N GLY A 35 12.48 20.32 -7.19
CA GLY A 35 13.88 20.73 -7.37
C GLY A 35 14.54 21.27 -6.09
N GLU A 36 13.76 21.75 -5.11
CA GLU A 36 14.28 22.15 -3.80
C GLU A 36 14.85 20.95 -3.04
N SER A 37 15.88 21.20 -2.23
CA SER A 37 16.44 20.18 -1.33
C SER A 37 15.92 20.35 0.10
N ILE A 38 15.59 19.23 0.74
CA ILE A 38 15.25 19.15 2.17
C ILE A 38 16.48 19.07 3.08
N ALA A 39 17.65 18.77 2.51
CA ALA A 39 18.86 18.45 3.26
C ALA A 39 19.28 19.61 4.16
N GLY A 40 19.48 19.33 5.45
CA GLY A 40 19.92 20.33 6.42
C GLY A 40 18.91 21.44 6.75
N LYS A 41 17.67 21.36 6.23
CA LYS A 41 16.60 22.35 6.50
C LYS A 41 15.64 21.87 7.58
N ILE A 42 14.88 22.79 8.16
CA ILE A 42 13.64 22.50 8.88
C ILE A 42 12.53 22.40 7.86
N VAL A 43 11.93 21.23 7.69
CA VAL A 43 10.88 21.00 6.69
C VAL A 43 9.52 21.08 7.35
N VAL A 44 8.68 22.00 6.89
CA VAL A 44 7.28 22.13 7.32
C VAL A 44 6.39 21.56 6.24
N LEU A 45 5.54 20.60 6.56
CA LEU A 45 4.62 19.98 5.60
C LEU A 45 3.26 19.66 6.23
N PRO A 46 2.17 19.64 5.44
CA PRO A 46 0.84 19.36 5.97
C PRO A 46 0.72 17.92 6.49
N TYR A 47 1.08 16.94 5.65
CA TYR A 47 1.08 15.50 5.92
C TYR A 47 1.77 14.75 4.76
N SER A 48 1.92 13.42 4.86
CA SER A 48 2.46 12.58 3.78
C SER A 48 1.38 11.91 2.94
N THR A 49 1.65 11.66 1.66
CA THR A 49 0.81 10.85 0.76
C THR A 49 1.57 9.62 0.28
N GLY A 50 0.91 8.79 -0.55
CA GLY A 50 1.55 7.66 -1.22
C GLY A 50 1.69 6.40 -0.35
N SER A 51 2.75 5.63 -0.58
CA SER A 51 2.95 4.34 0.11
C SER A 51 3.44 4.52 1.55
N THR A 52 2.97 3.67 2.46
CA THR A 52 3.43 3.63 3.87
C THR A 52 4.88 3.20 4.02
N VAL A 53 5.43 2.57 2.98
CA VAL A 53 6.84 2.16 2.90
C VAL A 53 7.77 3.37 2.81
N GLY A 54 7.25 4.56 2.49
CA GLY A 54 8.03 5.81 2.51
C GLY A 54 8.70 6.09 3.86
N ALA A 55 8.27 5.47 4.96
CA ALA A 55 8.95 5.51 6.26
C ALA A 55 10.42 5.06 6.19
N TYR A 56 10.78 4.14 5.29
CA TYR A 56 12.16 3.68 5.13
C TYR A 56 13.06 4.69 4.42
N THR A 57 12.49 5.69 3.73
CA THR A 57 13.26 6.76 3.09
C THR A 57 14.05 7.58 4.11
N PHE A 58 13.57 7.72 5.35
CA PHE A 58 14.30 8.45 6.41
C PHE A 58 15.65 7.81 6.74
N PHE A 59 15.70 6.49 6.84
CA PHE A 59 16.96 5.76 7.07
C PHE A 59 17.92 5.95 5.89
N ARG A 60 17.41 5.97 4.66
CA ARG A 60 18.21 6.23 3.45
C ARG A 60 18.76 7.66 3.42
N LEU A 61 17.94 8.65 3.77
CA LEU A 61 18.34 10.06 3.86
C LEU A 61 19.43 10.27 4.91
N VAL A 62 19.31 9.63 6.07
CA VAL A 62 20.31 9.69 7.14
C VAL A 62 21.62 9.05 6.68
N LYS A 63 21.55 7.86 6.10
CA LYS A 63 22.72 7.16 5.55
C LYS A 63 23.44 7.97 4.47
N ALA A 64 22.71 8.74 3.66
CA ALA A 64 23.28 9.61 2.63
C ALA A 64 23.73 10.99 3.14
N GLY A 65 23.49 11.33 4.41
CA GLY A 65 23.74 12.68 4.95
C GLY A 65 22.89 13.77 4.29
N LYS A 66 21.71 13.42 3.75
CA LYS A 66 20.77 14.31 3.05
C LYS A 66 19.47 14.56 3.81
N HIS A 67 19.41 14.14 5.06
CA HIS A 67 18.23 14.29 5.89
C HIS A 67 17.97 15.76 6.27
N PRO A 68 16.70 16.13 6.54
CA PRO A 68 16.40 17.41 7.16
C PRO A 68 16.92 17.46 8.61
N LYS A 69 17.16 18.67 9.13
CA LYS A 69 17.47 18.87 10.56
C LYS A 69 16.30 18.48 11.46
N LYS A 70 15.08 18.72 10.97
CA LYS A 70 13.82 18.55 11.71
C LYS A 70 12.64 18.58 10.74
N ILE A 71 11.58 17.86 11.10
CA ILE A 71 10.31 17.87 10.38
C ILE A 71 9.22 18.46 11.29
N VAL A 72 8.43 19.39 10.76
CA VAL A 72 7.25 19.97 11.43
C VAL A 72 6.01 19.61 10.63
N LEU A 73 5.14 18.81 11.26
CA LEU A 73 3.88 18.36 10.69
C LEU A 73 2.74 19.28 11.12
N GLU A 74 1.85 19.65 10.18
CA GLU A 74 0.62 20.37 10.52
C GLU A 74 -0.48 19.43 11.02
N GLN A 75 -0.45 18.16 10.61
CA GLN A 75 -1.40 17.12 11.01
C GLN A 75 -0.68 15.81 11.41
N PRO A 76 -1.29 14.97 12.26
CA PRO A 76 -0.72 13.67 12.62
C PRO A 76 -0.53 12.77 11.38
N ASP A 77 0.65 12.15 11.26
CA ASP A 77 1.00 11.29 10.13
C ASP A 77 1.91 10.12 10.58
N SER A 78 1.36 8.91 10.55
CA SER A 78 2.02 7.66 11.00
C SER A 78 3.25 7.27 10.17
N VAL A 79 3.33 7.71 8.91
CA VAL A 79 4.49 7.43 8.06
C VAL A 79 5.66 8.35 8.44
N THR A 80 5.39 9.65 8.53
CA THR A 80 6.41 10.68 8.76
C THR A 80 6.98 10.61 10.17
N ILE A 81 6.20 10.20 11.17
CA ILE A 81 6.73 10.04 12.52
C ILE A 81 7.83 8.98 12.61
N SER A 82 7.87 8.02 11.67
CA SER A 82 8.96 7.03 11.58
C SER A 82 10.35 7.66 11.40
N ALA A 83 10.43 8.94 11.03
CA ALA A 83 11.68 9.69 11.00
C ALA A 83 12.37 9.77 12.39
N GLU A 84 11.61 9.73 13.48
CA GLU A 84 12.14 9.69 14.86
C GLU A 84 13.01 8.44 15.09
N LEU A 85 12.63 7.30 14.52
CA LEU A 85 13.42 6.05 14.60
C LEU A 85 14.70 6.11 13.76
N ALA A 86 14.75 7.00 12.77
CA ALA A 86 15.96 7.31 12.02
C ALA A 86 16.81 8.43 12.67
N GLY A 87 16.36 9.00 13.80
CA GLY A 87 17.06 10.09 14.48
C GLY A 87 16.76 11.49 13.92
N ILE A 88 15.70 11.65 13.14
CA ILE A 88 15.23 12.95 12.64
C ILE A 88 14.07 13.42 13.53
N PRO A 89 14.23 14.52 14.29
CA PRO A 89 13.17 15.03 15.16
C PRO A 89 11.91 15.42 14.37
N VAL A 90 10.74 15.01 14.88
CA VAL A 90 9.43 15.35 14.35
C VAL A 90 8.64 16.13 15.41
N GLU A 91 8.04 17.24 14.99
CA GLU A 91 7.19 18.04 15.87
C GLU A 91 5.84 18.35 15.25
N ILE A 92 4.83 18.46 16.11
CA ILE A 92 3.53 19.06 15.79
C ILE A 92 3.30 20.18 16.79
N PRO A 93 3.09 21.44 16.35
CA PRO A 93 2.92 22.58 17.25
C PRO A 93 1.78 22.42 18.27
N MET A 94 0.77 21.61 17.96
CA MET A 94 -0.40 21.34 18.81
C MET A 94 -0.35 19.97 19.51
N ALA A 95 0.82 19.34 19.61
CA ALA A 95 0.95 18.03 20.25
C ALA A 95 0.49 18.08 21.73
N ARG A 96 -0.29 17.07 22.14
CA ARG A 96 -0.82 16.97 23.50
C ARG A 96 0.04 16.03 24.32
N LYS A 97 0.14 16.27 25.62
CA LYS A 97 0.84 15.34 26.52
C LYS A 97 0.16 13.97 26.46
N ALA A 98 0.87 12.98 25.94
CA ALA A 98 0.49 11.58 26.00
C ALA A 98 1.28 10.87 27.12
N TYR A 99 0.89 9.63 27.40
CA TYR A 99 1.57 8.77 28.35
C TYR A 99 2.36 7.71 27.59
N LYS A 100 3.46 7.27 28.19
CA LYS A 100 4.21 6.13 27.68
C LYS A 100 3.38 4.83 27.76
N PRO A 101 3.37 3.99 26.71
CA PRO A 101 2.66 2.72 26.75
C PRO A 101 3.27 1.80 27.82
N LYS A 102 2.40 1.19 28.64
CA LYS A 102 2.80 0.17 29.62
C LYS A 102 2.98 -1.17 28.92
N ALA A 103 4.17 -1.42 28.39
CA ALA A 103 4.53 -2.67 27.74
C ALA A 103 6.03 -2.99 27.93
N GLU A 104 6.36 -4.27 27.96
CA GLU A 104 7.76 -4.73 27.98
C GLU A 104 8.33 -4.72 26.56
N ALA A 105 9.07 -3.68 26.20
CA ALA A 105 9.71 -3.55 24.89
C ALA A 105 10.90 -2.60 24.99
N PRO A 106 11.78 -2.55 23.97
CA PRO A 106 12.87 -1.57 23.93
C PRO A 106 12.39 -0.15 24.17
N GLU A 107 13.16 0.62 24.94
CA GLU A 107 12.83 2.00 25.31
C GLU A 107 12.59 2.88 24.08
N GLU A 108 13.38 2.69 23.02
CA GLU A 108 13.25 3.38 21.74
C GLU A 108 11.87 3.17 21.08
N PHE A 109 11.30 1.97 21.18
CA PHE A 109 9.99 1.63 20.63
C PHE A 109 8.85 2.21 21.46
N LEU A 110 8.98 2.17 22.78
CA LEU A 110 8.00 2.77 23.69
C LEU A 110 7.95 4.29 23.51
N ARG A 111 9.12 4.95 23.38
CA ARG A 111 9.21 6.39 23.11
C ARG A 111 8.66 6.76 21.74
N PHE A 112 8.91 5.95 20.72
CA PHE A 112 8.32 6.16 19.40
C PHE A 112 6.78 6.15 19.46
N LEU A 113 6.18 5.13 20.10
CA LEU A 113 4.72 5.04 20.24
C LEU A 113 4.15 6.13 21.16
N GLU A 114 4.87 6.54 22.21
CA GLU A 114 4.52 7.68 23.06
C GLU A 114 4.49 8.99 22.25
N LYS A 115 5.52 9.22 21.44
CA LYS A 115 5.59 10.37 20.54
C LYS A 115 4.43 10.37 19.55
N GLU A 116 4.08 9.20 19.01
CA GLU A 116 2.93 9.05 18.13
C GLU A 116 1.61 9.38 18.81
N ALA A 117 1.39 8.88 20.03
CA ALA A 117 0.23 9.23 20.82
C ALA A 117 0.17 10.75 21.09
N CYS A 118 1.32 11.37 21.40
CA CYS A 118 1.45 12.81 21.66
C CYS A 118 1.04 13.65 20.44
N ILE A 119 1.58 13.33 19.27
CA ILE A 119 1.29 14.09 18.05
C ILE A 119 -0.12 13.84 17.52
N SER A 120 -0.66 12.63 17.68
CA SER A 120 -2.01 12.26 17.25
C SER A 120 -3.11 12.73 18.22
N GLY A 121 -2.74 13.23 19.40
CA GLY A 121 -3.68 13.57 20.46
C GLY A 121 -4.37 12.34 21.07
N SER A 122 -3.82 11.14 20.86
CA SER A 122 -4.34 9.91 21.43
C SER A 122 -4.19 9.92 22.95
N LYS A 123 -5.24 9.51 23.66
CA LYS A 123 -5.27 9.44 25.13
C LYS A 123 -5.02 8.04 25.67
N GLU A 124 -5.03 7.03 24.81
CA GLU A 124 -4.95 5.62 25.20
C GLU A 124 -4.30 4.77 24.12
N PHE A 125 -3.77 3.62 24.53
CA PHE A 125 -3.25 2.60 23.62
C PHE A 125 -4.20 1.43 23.58
N VAL A 126 -4.36 0.82 22.41
CA VAL A 126 -5.16 -0.38 22.22
C VAL A 126 -4.28 -1.57 21.90
N ARG A 127 -4.67 -2.74 22.42
CA ARG A 127 -4.08 -4.01 22.01
C ARG A 127 -4.47 -4.32 20.58
N VAL A 128 -3.49 -4.64 19.76
CA VAL A 128 -3.73 -5.06 18.37
C VAL A 128 -3.88 -6.58 18.31
N SER A 129 -4.91 -7.06 17.61
CA SER A 129 -5.15 -8.49 17.43
C SER A 129 -4.25 -9.12 16.36
N SER A 130 -3.82 -8.32 15.39
CA SER A 130 -2.81 -8.69 14.40
C SER A 130 -2.08 -7.48 13.82
N VAL A 131 -0.93 -7.75 13.22
CA VAL A 131 -0.14 -6.82 12.43
C VAL A 131 0.03 -7.33 11.01
N HIS A 132 0.07 -6.41 10.07
CA HIS A 132 0.50 -6.69 8.71
C HIS A 132 1.67 -5.79 8.34
N ILE A 133 2.86 -6.38 8.35
CA ILE A 133 4.14 -5.68 8.19
C ILE A 133 4.31 -5.26 6.73
N SER A 134 4.55 -3.96 6.50
CA SER A 134 4.86 -3.40 5.18
C SER A 134 6.32 -2.97 5.07
N GLY A 135 6.79 -2.72 3.83
CA GLY A 135 8.18 -2.40 3.54
C GLY A 135 9.09 -3.61 3.64
N VAL A 136 8.85 -4.58 2.76
CA VAL A 136 9.54 -5.88 2.73
C VAL A 136 10.40 -6.04 1.48
N SER A 137 10.06 -5.34 0.39
CA SER A 137 10.80 -5.40 -0.86
C SER A 137 12.11 -4.61 -0.76
N TYR A 138 13.22 -5.22 -1.18
CA TYR A 138 14.51 -4.56 -1.26
C TYR A 138 14.47 -3.31 -2.16
N THR A 139 13.66 -3.32 -3.24
CA THR A 139 13.43 -2.15 -4.11
C THR A 139 12.97 -0.93 -3.32
N THR A 140 12.17 -1.15 -2.27
CA THR A 140 11.52 -0.06 -1.54
C THR A 140 12.30 0.38 -0.30
N ILE A 141 12.92 -0.57 0.42
CA ILE A 141 13.59 -0.26 1.70
C ILE A 141 15.12 -0.10 1.57
N GLY A 142 15.73 -0.69 0.54
CA GLY A 142 17.16 -0.66 0.28
C GLY A 142 18.02 -1.18 1.45
N ASP A 143 19.32 -0.86 1.41
CA ASP A 143 20.28 -1.32 2.42
C ASP A 143 19.95 -0.77 3.82
N ALA A 144 19.48 0.48 3.91
CA ALA A 144 19.20 1.12 5.20
C ALA A 144 18.00 0.46 5.91
N GLY A 145 16.95 0.07 5.18
CA GLY A 145 15.84 -0.68 5.74
C GLY A 145 16.20 -2.13 6.07
N LEU A 146 17.05 -2.76 5.26
CA LEU A 146 17.61 -4.08 5.57
C LEU A 146 18.40 -4.05 6.90
N GLU A 147 19.32 -3.10 7.07
CA GLU A 147 20.12 -2.93 8.28
C GLU A 147 19.24 -2.70 9.52
N PHE A 148 18.17 -1.90 9.39
CA PHE A 148 17.20 -1.72 10.46
C PHE A 148 16.55 -3.05 10.86
N LEU A 149 16.03 -3.83 9.90
CA LEU A 149 15.35 -5.10 10.18
C LEU A 149 16.31 -6.14 10.77
N GLU A 150 17.55 -6.22 10.27
CA GLU A 150 18.59 -7.08 10.86
C GLU A 150 18.91 -6.64 12.29
N GLY A 151 19.07 -5.34 12.55
CA GLY A 151 19.32 -4.81 13.89
C GLY A 151 18.19 -5.14 14.88
N VAL A 152 16.93 -5.14 14.45
CA VAL A 152 15.80 -5.60 15.27
C VAL A 152 15.91 -7.10 15.57
N ALA A 153 16.24 -7.92 14.56
CA ALA A 153 16.38 -9.37 14.71
C ALA A 153 17.60 -9.77 15.56
N ASP A 154 18.71 -9.04 15.47
CA ASP A 154 19.97 -9.29 16.19
C ASP A 154 19.86 -8.94 17.67
N LYS A 155 19.01 -7.98 18.03
CA LYS A 155 18.60 -7.71 19.42
C LYS A 155 17.75 -8.84 20.04
N GLY A 156 17.45 -9.91 19.28
CA GLY A 156 16.65 -11.04 19.75
C GLY A 156 15.17 -10.74 19.95
N LEU A 157 14.69 -9.62 19.43
CA LEU A 157 13.30 -9.16 19.60
C LEU A 157 12.33 -10.10 18.89
N LYS A 158 11.16 -10.30 19.49
CA LYS A 158 10.11 -11.17 18.95
C LYS A 158 8.79 -10.43 18.85
N VAL A 159 8.02 -10.74 17.82
CA VAL A 159 6.63 -10.28 17.70
C VAL A 159 5.78 -10.91 18.80
N LYS A 160 4.85 -10.13 19.37
CA LYS A 160 3.92 -10.57 20.43
C LYS A 160 2.52 -10.90 19.93
N VAL A 161 2.24 -10.55 18.68
CA VAL A 161 0.93 -10.68 18.06
C VAL A 161 1.09 -11.32 16.68
N LYS A 162 0.02 -11.94 16.18
CA LYS A 162 -0.01 -12.50 14.83
C LYS A 162 0.46 -11.46 13.82
N SER A 163 1.56 -11.74 13.14
CA SER A 163 2.23 -10.78 12.27
C SER A 163 2.42 -11.39 10.89
N THR A 164 1.69 -10.88 9.92
CA THR A 164 1.80 -11.27 8.50
C THR A 164 2.70 -10.29 7.75
N ILE A 165 3.25 -10.70 6.61
CA ILE A 165 4.27 -9.98 5.85
C ILE A 165 3.74 -9.63 4.45
N ASN A 166 3.97 -8.40 4.00
CA ASN A 166 3.69 -7.93 2.63
C ASN A 166 4.54 -8.66 1.56
N PRO A 167 4.23 -8.51 0.25
CA PRO A 167 5.04 -9.08 -0.81
C PRO A 167 6.47 -8.53 -0.81
N THR A 168 7.39 -9.40 -1.17
CA THR A 168 8.80 -9.09 -1.43
C THR A 168 8.98 -8.56 -2.86
N GLY A 169 10.21 -8.19 -3.24
CA GLY A 169 10.50 -7.73 -4.60
C GLY A 169 10.69 -8.84 -5.64
N MET A 170 10.60 -10.13 -5.27
CA MET A 170 10.81 -11.25 -6.19
C MET A 170 10.09 -12.52 -5.73
N ASP A 171 9.87 -13.47 -6.63
CA ASP A 171 9.40 -14.79 -6.21
C ASP A 171 10.51 -15.50 -5.42
N LEU A 172 10.26 -15.84 -4.16
CA LEU A 172 11.29 -16.41 -3.28
C LEU A 172 11.87 -17.76 -3.75
N VAL A 173 11.20 -18.46 -4.65
CA VAL A 173 11.63 -19.74 -5.23
C VAL A 173 12.06 -19.56 -6.69
N ARG A 174 11.28 -18.83 -7.48
CA ARG A 174 11.42 -18.73 -8.95
C ARG A 174 12.04 -17.40 -9.42
N TRP A 175 12.67 -16.62 -8.55
CA TRP A 175 13.26 -15.33 -8.92
C TRP A 175 14.29 -15.39 -10.07
N ARG A 176 15.02 -16.51 -10.24
CA ARG A 176 15.91 -16.71 -11.39
C ARG A 176 15.15 -16.76 -12.71
N GLU A 177 13.98 -17.39 -12.72
CA GLU A 177 13.09 -17.40 -13.89
C GLU A 177 12.52 -16.01 -14.20
N MET A 178 12.38 -15.16 -13.18
CA MET A 178 12.02 -13.75 -13.36
C MET A 178 13.18 -12.89 -13.88
N GLY A 179 14.41 -13.40 -13.95
CA GLY A 179 15.60 -12.63 -14.35
C GLY A 179 16.20 -11.75 -13.25
N ILE A 180 15.83 -11.97 -11.99
CA ILE A 180 16.36 -11.19 -10.86
C ILE A 180 17.85 -11.53 -10.65
N SER A 181 18.67 -10.52 -10.38
CA SER A 181 20.11 -10.71 -10.15
C SER A 181 20.42 -11.38 -8.80
N GLU A 182 21.50 -12.15 -8.73
CA GLU A 182 21.97 -12.81 -7.51
C GLU A 182 22.16 -11.81 -6.35
N ASN A 183 22.76 -10.65 -6.61
CA ASN A 183 22.96 -9.60 -5.59
C ASN A 183 21.63 -9.04 -5.05
N TYR A 184 20.64 -8.80 -5.93
CA TYR A 184 19.31 -8.38 -5.49
C TYR A 184 18.67 -9.48 -4.62
N ALA A 185 18.73 -10.72 -5.10
CA ALA A 185 18.13 -11.86 -4.43
C ALA A 185 18.73 -12.11 -3.05
N GLU A 186 20.06 -12.04 -2.92
CA GLU A 186 20.75 -12.17 -1.64
C GLU A 186 20.24 -11.16 -0.61
N LYS A 187 20.19 -9.87 -1.00
CA LYS A 187 19.73 -8.79 -0.11
C LYS A 187 18.25 -8.95 0.25
N GLN A 188 17.41 -9.33 -0.71
CA GLN A 188 16.00 -9.61 -0.46
C GLN A 188 15.81 -10.80 0.51
N LEU A 189 16.61 -11.87 0.39
CA LEU A 189 16.56 -13.02 1.28
C LEU A 189 17.06 -12.69 2.69
N ARG A 190 18.00 -11.75 2.85
CA ARG A 190 18.39 -11.22 4.17
C ARG A 190 17.21 -10.53 4.87
N ILE A 191 16.45 -9.70 4.15
CA ILE A 191 15.23 -9.07 4.69
C ILE A 191 14.23 -10.14 5.15
N VAL A 192 13.98 -11.14 4.30
CA VAL A 192 13.08 -12.26 4.63
C VAL A 192 13.54 -12.97 5.89
N ARG A 193 14.83 -13.34 5.98
CA ARG A 193 15.40 -14.01 7.16
C ARG A 193 15.26 -13.17 8.42
N ALA A 194 15.49 -11.86 8.37
CA ALA A 194 15.32 -10.97 9.53
C ALA A 194 13.86 -10.98 10.04
N LEU A 195 12.89 -10.88 9.14
CA LEU A 195 11.47 -10.90 9.50
C LEU A 195 11.02 -12.26 10.08
N LEU A 196 11.50 -13.37 9.52
CA LEU A 196 11.20 -14.69 10.06
C LEU A 196 11.89 -14.92 11.43
N ARG A 197 13.11 -14.40 11.62
CA ARG A 197 13.83 -14.46 12.90
C ARG A 197 13.10 -13.74 14.02
N ILE A 198 12.38 -12.65 13.75
CA ILE A 198 11.54 -11.98 14.77
C ILE A 198 10.19 -12.70 15.00
N GLY A 199 9.88 -13.76 14.26
CA GLY A 199 8.68 -14.59 14.43
C GLY A 199 7.47 -14.17 13.58
N ALA A 200 7.66 -13.38 12.52
CA ALA A 200 6.59 -13.07 11.58
C ALA A 200 6.26 -14.29 10.69
N GLU A 201 4.99 -14.43 10.31
CA GLU A 201 4.50 -15.52 9.48
C GLU A 201 4.95 -15.34 8.01
N PRO A 202 5.43 -16.40 7.33
CA PRO A 202 5.91 -16.34 5.94
C PRO A 202 4.75 -16.21 4.92
N SER A 203 3.94 -15.15 5.03
CA SER A 203 2.73 -14.97 4.21
C SER A 203 2.95 -14.25 2.88
N PHE A 204 3.95 -13.36 2.82
CA PHE A 204 4.39 -12.56 1.66
C PHE A 204 3.29 -12.13 0.69
N THR A 205 2.24 -11.47 1.20
CA THR A 205 1.07 -11.11 0.39
C THR A 205 0.47 -9.78 0.82
N CYS A 206 -0.03 -8.99 -0.14
CA CYS A 206 -0.76 -7.75 0.15
C CYS A 206 -2.23 -8.00 0.51
N THR A 207 -2.66 -9.27 0.47
CA THR A 207 -4.01 -9.73 0.77
C THR A 207 -4.00 -10.70 1.97
N PRO A 208 -3.58 -10.26 3.17
CA PRO A 208 -3.40 -11.14 4.33
C PRO A 208 -4.71 -11.86 4.73
N TYR A 209 -5.86 -11.27 4.41
CA TYR A 209 -7.19 -11.86 4.60
C TYR A 209 -7.50 -13.06 3.69
N LEU A 210 -6.81 -13.22 2.55
CA LEU A 210 -6.92 -14.43 1.70
C LEU A 210 -6.11 -15.61 2.26
N VAL A 211 -5.17 -15.33 3.17
CA VAL A 211 -4.30 -16.33 3.82
C VAL A 211 -4.60 -16.49 5.31
N GLY A 212 -5.79 -16.08 5.74
CA GLY A 212 -6.34 -16.40 7.06
C GLY A 212 -6.15 -15.33 8.15
N ASN A 213 -5.52 -14.18 7.87
CA ASN A 213 -5.52 -13.05 8.80
C ASN A 213 -6.81 -12.22 8.59
N ARG A 214 -7.92 -12.72 9.14
CA ARG A 214 -9.24 -12.08 9.09
C ARG A 214 -9.68 -11.66 10.50
N PRO A 215 -9.24 -10.47 10.98
CA PRO A 215 -9.67 -9.94 12.28
C PRO A 215 -11.20 -9.85 12.39
N ARG A 216 -11.73 -9.96 13.60
CA ARG A 216 -13.17 -9.78 13.88
C ARG A 216 -13.55 -8.31 13.71
N GLN A 217 -14.81 -8.06 13.33
CA GLN A 217 -15.37 -6.72 13.31
C GLN A 217 -15.18 -6.03 14.68
N GLY A 218 -14.83 -4.75 14.66
CA GLY A 218 -14.53 -3.93 15.83
C GLY A 218 -13.14 -4.13 16.44
N SER A 219 -12.40 -5.17 16.05
CA SER A 219 -11.05 -5.40 16.58
C SER A 219 -10.04 -4.37 16.06
N HIS A 220 -9.09 -3.99 16.92
CA HIS A 220 -7.99 -3.12 16.53
C HIS A 220 -6.85 -3.94 15.92
N VAL A 221 -6.30 -3.46 14.80
CA VAL A 221 -5.12 -4.03 14.15
C VAL A 221 -4.14 -2.90 13.76
N CYS A 222 -2.89 -3.24 13.48
CA CYS A 222 -1.90 -2.28 12.95
C CYS A 222 -1.37 -2.81 11.61
N TRP A 223 -2.00 -2.40 10.51
CA TRP A 223 -1.70 -2.90 9.17
C TRP A 223 -1.06 -1.79 8.34
N GLY A 224 0.07 -2.08 7.69
CA GLY A 224 0.80 -1.09 6.90
C GLY A 224 0.50 -1.13 5.41
N GLU A 225 -0.06 -2.21 4.87
CA GLU A 225 -0.41 -2.29 3.45
C GLU A 225 -1.68 -1.49 3.16
N SER A 226 -1.58 -0.42 2.36
CA SER A 226 -2.69 0.51 2.14
C SER A 226 -3.94 -0.15 1.57
N SER A 227 -3.78 -1.15 0.67
CA SER A 227 -4.93 -1.91 0.17
C SER A 227 -5.54 -2.84 1.21
N ALA A 228 -4.73 -3.39 2.11
CA ALA A 228 -5.22 -4.21 3.21
C ALA A 228 -5.88 -3.37 4.30
N VAL A 229 -5.40 -2.14 4.55
CA VAL A 229 -6.02 -1.16 5.46
C VAL A 229 -7.44 -0.85 5.02
N ALA A 230 -7.62 -0.45 3.75
CA ALA A 230 -8.95 -0.18 3.20
C ALA A 230 -9.88 -1.40 3.33
N PHE A 231 -9.38 -2.60 3.01
CA PHE A 231 -10.15 -3.83 3.14
C PHE A 231 -10.50 -4.17 4.60
N ALA A 232 -9.54 -4.03 5.52
CA ALA A 232 -9.76 -4.28 6.95
C ALA A 232 -10.83 -3.36 7.53
N ASN A 233 -10.74 -2.07 7.22
CA ASN A 233 -11.69 -1.07 7.68
C ASN A 233 -13.08 -1.28 7.07
N SER A 234 -13.17 -1.45 5.75
CA SER A 234 -14.44 -1.45 5.02
C SER A 234 -15.13 -2.81 4.97
N VAL A 235 -14.39 -3.88 4.71
CA VAL A 235 -14.98 -5.20 4.43
C VAL A 235 -15.02 -6.05 5.70
N LEU A 236 -13.96 -6.00 6.52
CA LEU A 236 -13.92 -6.76 7.78
C LEU A 236 -14.49 -5.98 8.96
N GLY A 237 -14.62 -4.66 8.86
CA GLY A 237 -15.01 -3.79 9.97
C GLY A 237 -13.98 -3.78 11.12
N ALA A 238 -12.73 -4.19 10.86
CA ALA A 238 -11.63 -4.00 11.79
C ALA A 238 -11.20 -2.53 11.80
N ARG A 239 -10.38 -2.14 12.77
CA ARG A 239 -10.02 -0.75 12.99
C ARG A 239 -8.51 -0.56 12.90
N THR A 240 -8.05 0.19 11.91
CA THR A 240 -6.61 0.48 11.70
C THR A 240 -6.43 1.75 10.88
N ASN A 241 -5.31 2.44 11.08
CA ASN A 241 -4.93 3.60 10.26
C ASN A 241 -4.07 3.18 9.06
N ARG A 242 -3.68 4.12 8.21
CA ARG A 242 -2.56 3.97 7.27
C ARG A 242 -1.23 3.94 8.03
N GLU A 243 -0.83 2.74 8.49
CA GLU A 243 0.33 2.59 9.36
C GLU A 243 1.67 2.57 8.62
N GLY A 244 2.65 3.36 9.08
CA GLY A 244 4.00 3.35 8.52
C GLY A 244 4.66 1.98 8.58
N GLY A 245 5.42 1.59 7.54
CA GLY A 245 6.02 0.25 7.49
C GLY A 245 6.94 -0.06 8.68
N VAL A 246 7.72 0.92 9.11
CA VAL A 246 8.58 0.80 10.30
C VAL A 246 7.75 0.69 11.59
N LYS A 247 6.67 1.49 11.71
CA LYS A 247 5.71 1.37 12.82
C LYS A 247 5.14 -0.03 12.94
N THR A 248 4.80 -0.69 11.84
CA THR A 248 4.22 -2.04 11.93
C THR A 248 5.16 -3.04 12.60
N VAL A 249 6.48 -2.94 12.39
CA VAL A 249 7.48 -3.77 13.09
C VAL A 249 7.48 -3.44 14.59
N VAL A 250 7.46 -2.15 14.94
CA VAL A 250 7.39 -1.70 16.34
C VAL A 250 6.12 -2.23 17.03
N SER A 251 4.95 -2.02 16.43
CA SER A 251 3.67 -2.49 16.97
C SER A 251 3.58 -4.01 17.06
N ALA A 252 4.24 -4.75 16.16
CA ALA A 252 4.32 -6.21 16.24
C ALA A 252 5.07 -6.67 17.50
N ILE A 253 6.15 -5.97 17.86
CA ILE A 253 7.00 -6.28 19.01
C ILE A 253 6.37 -5.77 20.32
N VAL A 254 5.75 -4.59 20.29
CA VAL A 254 5.12 -4.01 21.49
C VAL A 254 3.75 -4.64 21.78
N GLY A 255 2.98 -4.98 20.74
CA GLY A 255 1.60 -5.48 20.83
C GLY A 255 0.54 -4.39 21.02
N LEU A 256 0.91 -3.12 20.88
CA LEU A 256 0.04 -1.96 21.08
C LEU A 256 0.17 -0.96 19.92
N THR A 257 -0.88 -0.16 19.70
CA THR A 257 -0.85 1.04 18.85
C THR A 257 -1.63 2.17 19.55
N PRO A 258 -1.27 3.46 19.37
CA PRO A 258 -2.10 4.56 19.84
C PRO A 258 -3.51 4.51 19.25
N LYS A 259 -4.53 4.78 20.05
CA LYS A 259 -5.92 4.81 19.58
C LYS A 259 -6.29 6.20 19.07
N TYR A 260 -6.29 6.37 17.76
CA TYR A 260 -6.69 7.60 17.08
C TYR A 260 -7.14 7.28 15.65
N GLY A 261 -7.60 8.30 14.91
CA GLY A 261 -7.98 8.14 13.50
C GLY A 261 -9.09 7.11 13.34
N MET A 262 -8.89 6.15 12.43
CA MET A 262 -9.85 5.08 12.10
C MET A 262 -10.05 4.05 13.22
N HIS A 263 -9.33 4.17 14.34
CA HIS A 263 -9.66 3.46 15.58
C HIS A 263 -10.88 4.02 16.31
N LEU A 264 -11.25 5.27 16.01
CA LEU A 264 -12.33 6.01 16.64
C LEU A 264 -13.57 6.03 15.74
N GLU A 265 -14.74 5.79 16.32
CA GLU A 265 -15.98 5.63 15.55
C GLU A 265 -16.41 6.92 14.86
N GLU A 266 -16.23 8.06 15.53
CA GLU A 266 -16.54 9.39 15.02
C GLU A 266 -15.81 9.71 13.70
N ASN A 267 -14.60 9.19 13.53
CA ASN A 267 -13.79 9.39 12.34
C ASN A 267 -14.19 8.46 11.18
N ARG A 268 -14.96 7.40 11.47
CA ARG A 268 -15.41 6.39 10.51
C ARG A 268 -16.76 6.76 9.87
N ARG A 269 -17.41 7.81 10.36
CA ARG A 269 -18.64 8.35 9.78
C ARG A 269 -18.37 8.90 8.37
N PRO A 270 -19.25 8.64 7.38
CA PRO A 270 -19.05 9.16 6.03
C PRO A 270 -19.03 10.69 6.01
N ASP A 271 -18.18 11.27 5.17
CA ASP A 271 -18.17 12.71 4.87
C ASP A 271 -18.35 13.02 3.38
N LEU A 272 -18.51 11.99 2.56
CA LEU A 272 -18.83 12.09 1.14
C LEU A 272 -19.84 11.01 0.74
N VAL A 273 -20.95 11.40 0.10
CA VAL A 273 -21.90 10.49 -0.55
C VAL A 273 -21.55 10.38 -2.03
N VAL A 274 -21.32 9.16 -2.51
CA VAL A 274 -21.05 8.87 -3.92
C VAL A 274 -22.24 8.12 -4.50
N ARG A 275 -23.03 8.79 -5.34
CA ARG A 275 -24.20 8.19 -6.00
C ARG A 275 -23.80 7.64 -7.37
N LEU A 276 -23.79 6.32 -7.49
CA LEU A 276 -23.52 5.65 -8.76
C LEU A 276 -24.75 5.74 -9.68
N GLU A 277 -24.54 6.23 -10.90
CA GLU A 277 -25.53 6.23 -11.97
C GLU A 277 -25.22 5.07 -12.94
N GLY A 278 -26.12 4.06 -12.97
CA GLY A 278 -25.94 2.86 -13.77
C GLY A 278 -25.36 1.69 -12.97
N PHE A 279 -24.62 0.80 -13.64
CA PHE A 279 -24.01 -0.37 -13.03
C PHE A 279 -22.52 -0.47 -13.40
N LEU A 280 -21.76 -1.08 -12.49
CA LEU A 280 -20.35 -1.42 -12.71
C LEU A 280 -20.25 -2.84 -13.25
N GLU A 281 -19.32 -3.05 -14.17
CA GLU A 281 -19.00 -4.35 -14.75
C GLU A 281 -17.59 -4.79 -14.33
N GLY A 282 -17.52 -5.90 -13.59
CA GLY A 282 -16.26 -6.53 -13.26
C GLY A 282 -15.36 -5.73 -12.31
N LYS A 283 -14.23 -6.35 -11.95
CA LYS A 283 -13.32 -5.83 -10.93
C LYS A 283 -12.65 -4.51 -11.32
N THR A 284 -12.33 -4.32 -12.60
CA THR A 284 -11.59 -3.14 -13.06
C THR A 284 -12.42 -1.88 -12.89
N GLU A 285 -13.70 -1.87 -13.28
CA GLU A 285 -14.57 -0.69 -13.09
C GLU A 285 -14.75 -0.31 -11.61
N PHE A 286 -14.85 -1.29 -10.70
CA PHE A 286 -14.83 -1.02 -9.25
C PHE A 286 -13.52 -0.36 -8.80
N GLY A 287 -12.39 -0.85 -9.30
CA GLY A 287 -11.09 -0.21 -9.09
C GLY A 287 -11.06 1.22 -9.64
N VAL A 288 -11.62 1.46 -10.83
CA VAL A 288 -11.64 2.77 -11.48
C VAL A 288 -12.49 3.76 -10.69
N LEU A 289 -13.66 3.33 -10.20
CA LEU A 289 -14.50 4.12 -9.30
C LEU A 289 -13.73 4.51 -8.02
N GLY A 290 -13.07 3.54 -7.38
CA GLY A 290 -12.22 3.80 -6.21
C GLY A 290 -11.12 4.80 -6.51
N TYR A 291 -10.43 4.64 -7.65
CA TYR A 291 -9.38 5.56 -8.10
C TYR A 291 -9.92 6.99 -8.28
N TYR A 292 -11.03 7.14 -9.00
CA TYR A 292 -11.67 8.42 -9.29
C TYR A 292 -12.01 9.16 -8.00
N VAL A 293 -12.74 8.50 -7.08
CA VAL A 293 -13.14 9.10 -5.80
C VAL A 293 -11.92 9.48 -4.96
N GLY A 294 -10.92 8.60 -4.87
CA GLY A 294 -9.69 8.93 -4.14
C GLY A 294 -8.95 10.14 -4.73
N LYS A 295 -8.92 10.30 -6.05
CA LYS A 295 -8.30 11.47 -6.69
C LYS A 295 -9.09 12.75 -6.42
N MET A 296 -10.42 12.67 -6.45
CA MET A 296 -11.31 13.81 -6.31
C MET A 296 -11.44 14.28 -4.86
N ALA A 297 -11.60 13.35 -3.92
CA ALA A 297 -11.76 13.63 -2.49
C ALA A 297 -10.74 12.82 -1.65
N PRO A 298 -9.45 13.21 -1.66
CA PRO A 298 -8.43 12.55 -0.85
C PRO A 298 -8.79 12.56 0.65
N LYS A 299 -8.47 11.47 1.34
CA LYS A 299 -8.74 11.24 2.77
C LYS A 299 -10.22 11.25 3.20
N SER A 300 -11.16 11.39 2.28
CA SER A 300 -12.58 11.26 2.61
C SER A 300 -12.90 9.85 3.11
N VAL A 301 -14.03 9.74 3.81
CA VAL A 301 -14.71 8.49 4.12
C VAL A 301 -15.95 8.42 3.22
N PRO A 302 -15.84 7.89 2.00
CA PRO A 302 -16.98 7.85 1.08
C PRO A 302 -17.98 6.77 1.49
N ILE A 303 -19.26 7.07 1.33
CA ILE A 303 -20.35 6.08 1.27
C ILE A 303 -20.89 5.99 -0.16
N TYR A 304 -20.81 4.80 -0.74
CA TYR A 304 -21.30 4.51 -2.08
C TYR A 304 -22.76 4.05 -2.04
N GLU A 305 -23.60 4.74 -2.81
CA GLU A 305 -25.00 4.39 -3.08
C GLU A 305 -25.16 3.92 -4.54
N GLY A 306 -26.16 3.08 -4.80
CA GLY A 306 -26.43 2.57 -6.16
C GLY A 306 -25.70 1.26 -6.52
N ILE A 307 -24.83 0.76 -5.64
CA ILE A 307 -24.20 -0.57 -5.79
C ILE A 307 -25.09 -1.62 -5.10
N SER A 308 -25.81 -2.43 -5.88
CA SER A 308 -26.73 -3.45 -5.35
C SER A 308 -26.03 -4.74 -4.92
N LYS A 309 -24.89 -5.06 -5.52
CA LYS A 309 -24.07 -6.23 -5.22
C LYS A 309 -22.60 -5.92 -5.46
N ALA A 310 -21.74 -6.46 -4.60
CA ALA A 310 -20.30 -6.41 -4.77
C ALA A 310 -19.68 -7.61 -4.04
N SER A 311 -18.72 -8.24 -4.69
CA SER A 311 -17.93 -9.33 -4.13
C SER A 311 -16.69 -8.79 -3.42
N GLU A 312 -16.06 -9.60 -2.55
CA GLU A 312 -14.84 -9.18 -1.85
C GLU A 312 -13.71 -8.80 -2.81
N ASP A 313 -13.58 -9.44 -3.98
CA ASP A 313 -12.53 -9.06 -4.95
C ASP A 313 -12.80 -7.69 -5.60
N GLU A 314 -14.06 -7.33 -5.84
CA GLU A 314 -14.46 -6.01 -6.35
C GLU A 314 -14.23 -4.92 -5.29
N LEU A 315 -14.64 -5.18 -4.03
CA LEU A 315 -14.40 -4.27 -2.91
C LEU A 315 -12.90 -4.11 -2.61
N LYS A 316 -12.14 -5.20 -2.73
CA LYS A 316 -10.67 -5.21 -2.66
C LYS A 316 -10.05 -4.31 -3.72
N ALA A 317 -10.48 -4.42 -4.98
CA ALA A 317 -9.97 -3.59 -6.06
C ALA A 317 -10.32 -2.11 -5.86
N MET A 318 -11.57 -1.82 -5.49
CA MET A 318 -12.05 -0.46 -5.20
C MET A 318 -11.25 0.19 -4.07
N GLY A 319 -11.11 -0.50 -2.93
CA GLY A 319 -10.31 -0.03 -1.79
C GLY A 319 -8.84 0.15 -2.13
N ALA A 320 -8.24 -0.80 -2.86
CA ALA A 320 -6.84 -0.71 -3.27
C ALA A 320 -6.55 0.50 -4.15
N ALA A 321 -7.43 0.79 -5.10
CA ALA A 321 -7.28 1.92 -6.02
C ALA A 321 -7.54 3.28 -5.33
N GLY A 322 -8.57 3.37 -4.49
CA GLY A 322 -8.84 4.60 -3.70
C GLY A 322 -7.75 4.92 -2.69
N ALA A 323 -7.18 3.90 -2.05
CA ALA A 323 -6.01 4.05 -1.19
C ALA A 323 -4.80 4.59 -1.98
N ALA A 324 -4.59 4.11 -3.21
CA ALA A 324 -3.46 4.51 -4.05
C ALA A 324 -3.57 5.94 -4.60
N SER A 325 -4.78 6.38 -5.00
CA SER A 325 -5.00 7.72 -5.58
C SER A 325 -5.23 8.81 -4.54
N GLY A 326 -5.87 8.47 -3.42
CA GLY A 326 -6.42 9.44 -2.46
C GLY A 326 -6.14 9.18 -1.00
N SER A 327 -5.41 8.12 -0.64
CA SER A 327 -5.27 7.69 0.77
C SER A 327 -6.62 7.41 1.44
N ILE A 328 -7.58 6.83 0.71
CA ILE A 328 -8.84 6.35 1.30
C ILE A 328 -8.54 5.15 2.20
N GLU A 329 -8.69 5.32 3.51
CA GLU A 329 -8.44 4.28 4.52
C GLU A 329 -9.69 3.47 4.85
N LEU A 330 -10.86 4.05 4.61
CA LEU A 330 -12.17 3.47 4.87
C LEU A 330 -13.15 4.02 3.83
N PHE A 331 -13.96 3.12 3.29
CA PHE A 331 -15.16 3.42 2.54
C PHE A 331 -16.34 2.56 3.01
N HIS A 332 -17.55 3.00 2.70
CA HIS A 332 -18.78 2.26 2.96
C HIS A 332 -19.51 1.98 1.66
N VAL A 333 -20.15 0.82 1.55
CA VAL A 333 -21.12 0.54 0.48
C VAL A 333 -22.45 0.25 1.14
N LYS A 334 -23.44 1.10 0.86
CA LYS A 334 -24.75 1.07 1.53
C LYS A 334 -25.39 -0.31 1.39
N GLY A 335 -25.71 -0.94 2.53
CA GLY A 335 -26.32 -2.27 2.59
C GLY A 335 -25.35 -3.44 2.37
N ILE A 336 -24.05 -3.21 2.18
CA ILE A 336 -23.04 -4.26 1.94
C ILE A 336 -21.96 -4.26 3.03
N THR A 337 -21.33 -3.12 3.32
CA THR A 337 -20.23 -3.07 4.31
C THR A 337 -20.75 -2.97 5.74
N PRO A 338 -20.05 -3.52 6.75
CA PRO A 338 -20.61 -3.71 8.10
C PRO A 338 -21.04 -2.44 8.84
N GLU A 339 -20.40 -1.30 8.56
CA GLU A 339 -20.64 -0.02 9.24
C GLU A 339 -21.32 1.02 8.34
N ALA A 340 -21.93 0.60 7.21
CA ALA A 340 -22.56 1.50 6.26
C ALA A 340 -23.82 2.22 6.79
N SER A 341 -24.30 1.86 7.97
CA SER A 341 -25.42 2.50 8.66
C SER A 341 -25.01 3.70 9.53
N LEU A 342 -23.71 3.95 9.70
CA LEU A 342 -23.24 5.13 10.43
C LEU A 342 -23.76 6.42 9.77
N PRO A 343 -24.26 7.39 10.56
CA PRO A 343 -24.77 8.62 10.00
C PRO A 343 -23.64 9.45 9.39
N CYS A 344 -23.90 10.08 8.25
CA CYS A 344 -22.96 11.03 7.65
C CYS A 344 -22.59 12.14 8.65
N LYS A 345 -21.38 12.68 8.53
CA LYS A 345 -20.95 13.88 9.26
C LYS A 345 -21.77 15.09 8.81
N GLU A 346 -21.80 16.11 9.66
CA GLU A 346 -22.39 17.39 9.29
C GLU A 346 -21.65 17.99 8.08
N GLY A 347 -22.39 18.56 7.12
CA GLY A 347 -21.80 19.10 5.90
C GLY A 347 -21.34 18.06 4.87
N CYS A 348 -21.75 16.80 5.01
CA CYS A 348 -21.42 15.72 4.07
C CYS A 348 -21.80 16.08 2.63
N GLU A 349 -20.81 16.16 1.75
CA GLU A 349 -21.00 16.47 0.35
C GLU A 349 -21.59 15.28 -0.40
N ALA A 350 -22.20 15.52 -1.56
CA ALA A 350 -22.71 14.45 -2.42
C ALA A 350 -22.32 14.68 -3.88
N ILE A 351 -21.77 13.64 -4.50
CA ILE A 351 -21.40 13.61 -5.92
C ILE A 351 -22.18 12.53 -6.66
N LYS A 352 -22.25 12.67 -7.98
CA LYS A 352 -22.75 11.64 -8.89
C LYS A 352 -21.61 11.14 -9.74
N VAL A 353 -21.56 9.83 -9.98
CA VAL A 353 -20.54 9.19 -10.81
C VAL A 353 -21.24 8.24 -11.75
N GLY A 354 -21.03 8.42 -13.06
CA GLY A 354 -21.58 7.56 -14.10
C GLY A 354 -20.48 7.01 -15.01
N LYS A 355 -20.89 6.45 -16.15
CA LYS A 355 -19.97 5.86 -17.14
C LYS A 355 -18.96 6.86 -17.72
N LYS A 356 -19.28 8.16 -17.74
CA LYS A 356 -18.39 9.21 -18.23
C LYS A 356 -17.11 9.30 -17.37
N GLU A 357 -17.26 9.43 -16.05
CA GLU A 357 -16.14 9.55 -15.11
C GLU A 357 -15.28 8.28 -15.10
N ILE A 358 -15.92 7.10 -15.24
CA ILE A 358 -15.22 5.82 -15.38
C ILE A 358 -14.34 5.82 -16.64
N LYS A 359 -14.91 6.19 -17.79
CA LYS A 359 -14.17 6.23 -19.07
C LYS A 359 -13.00 7.21 -19.02
N GLU A 360 -13.22 8.44 -18.56
CA GLU A 360 -12.17 9.45 -18.44
C GLU A 360 -11.04 9.01 -17.49
N THR A 361 -11.37 8.26 -16.44
CA THR A 361 -10.37 7.74 -15.50
C THR A 361 -9.55 6.60 -16.12
N VAL A 362 -10.16 5.75 -16.95
CA VAL A 362 -9.42 4.72 -17.71
C VAL A 362 -8.45 5.35 -18.71
N GLU A 363 -8.90 6.38 -19.43
CA GLU A 363 -8.07 7.16 -20.37
C GLU A 363 -6.91 7.84 -19.64
N LEU A 364 -7.15 8.44 -18.47
CA LEU A 364 -6.10 9.04 -17.63
C LEU A 364 -5.02 8.04 -17.16
N LEU A 365 -5.42 6.79 -16.91
CA LEU A 365 -4.52 5.75 -16.39
C LEU A 365 -3.75 5.02 -17.50
N SER A 366 -4.25 5.06 -18.73
CA SER A 366 -3.61 4.46 -19.89
C SER A 366 -2.73 5.50 -20.59
N THR A 367 -1.41 5.35 -20.51
CA THR A 367 -0.45 6.34 -20.99
C THR A 367 0.32 5.90 -22.23
N SER A 368 0.10 4.68 -22.73
CA SER A 368 0.74 4.20 -23.94
C SER A 368 -0.26 3.95 -25.07
N GLY A 369 0.11 4.37 -26.27
CA GLY A 369 -0.54 3.94 -27.52
C GLY A 369 0.16 2.78 -28.21
N SER A 370 1.28 2.30 -27.66
CA SER A 370 2.08 1.20 -28.20
C SER A 370 1.59 -0.15 -27.65
N ASN A 371 2.07 -1.26 -28.23
CA ASN A 371 1.82 -2.58 -27.67
C ASN A 371 2.62 -2.77 -26.38
N PRO A 372 2.07 -3.49 -25.37
CA PRO A 372 2.79 -3.79 -24.14
C PRO A 372 3.84 -4.88 -24.36
N ASP A 373 4.96 -4.77 -23.65
CA ASP A 373 5.98 -5.81 -23.58
C ASP A 373 5.58 -6.94 -22.61
N ILE A 374 4.74 -6.57 -21.64
CA ILE A 374 4.26 -7.46 -20.58
C ILE A 374 2.81 -7.17 -20.17
N VAL A 375 2.04 -8.22 -19.92
CA VAL A 375 0.76 -8.16 -19.19
C VAL A 375 1.00 -8.61 -17.76
N VAL A 376 0.58 -7.80 -16.79
CA VAL A 376 0.72 -8.08 -15.35
C VAL A 376 -0.64 -8.02 -14.63
N LEU A 377 -1.05 -9.13 -14.04
CA LEU A 377 -2.31 -9.27 -13.29
C LEU A 377 -2.05 -9.64 -11.82
N GLY A 378 -2.89 -9.15 -10.91
CA GLY A 378 -2.78 -9.49 -9.48
C GLY A 378 -2.30 -8.37 -8.56
N CYS A 379 -2.81 -7.15 -8.77
CA CYS A 379 -2.70 -6.06 -7.81
C CYS A 379 -4.10 -5.61 -7.35
N PRO A 380 -4.52 -5.91 -6.11
CA PRO A 380 -3.86 -6.79 -5.12
C PRO A 380 -3.78 -8.26 -5.56
N HIS A 381 -3.00 -9.08 -4.84
CA HIS A 381 -2.81 -10.51 -5.15
C HIS A 381 -4.14 -11.25 -5.35
N LEU A 382 -4.14 -12.10 -6.38
CA LEU A 382 -5.34 -12.77 -6.85
C LEU A 382 -5.88 -13.79 -5.86
N SER A 383 -7.20 -13.83 -5.72
CA SER A 383 -7.93 -14.90 -5.06
C SER A 383 -8.03 -16.14 -5.94
N ARG A 384 -8.49 -17.26 -5.36
CA ARG A 384 -8.81 -18.47 -6.13
C ARG A 384 -9.83 -18.19 -7.24
N ARG A 385 -10.82 -17.33 -6.99
CA ARG A 385 -11.87 -17.04 -7.96
C ARG A 385 -11.33 -16.28 -9.17
N GLU A 386 -10.45 -15.30 -8.94
CA GLU A 386 -9.81 -14.57 -10.03
C GLU A 386 -8.84 -15.46 -10.81
N LEU A 387 -8.10 -16.36 -10.14
CA LEU A 387 -7.28 -17.37 -10.81
C LEU A 387 -8.15 -18.28 -11.70
N GLN A 388 -9.36 -18.62 -11.25
CA GLN A 388 -10.29 -19.45 -12.01
C GLN A 388 -10.76 -18.75 -13.28
N GLU A 389 -11.19 -17.49 -13.15
CA GLU A 389 -11.57 -16.65 -14.29
C GLU A 389 -10.45 -16.55 -15.33
N ILE A 390 -9.21 -16.30 -14.88
CA ILE A 390 -8.06 -16.19 -15.78
C ILE A 390 -7.77 -17.53 -16.47
N ALA A 391 -7.83 -18.65 -15.75
CA ALA A 391 -7.63 -19.98 -16.32
C ALA A 391 -8.67 -20.29 -17.41
N ASP A 392 -9.93 -19.92 -17.17
CA ASP A 392 -11.03 -20.13 -18.13
C ASP A 392 -10.86 -19.25 -19.37
N LEU A 393 -10.45 -17.99 -19.19
CA LEU A 393 -10.18 -17.07 -20.30
C LEU A 393 -8.97 -17.49 -21.15
N LEU A 394 -7.93 -18.06 -20.52
CA LEU A 394 -6.72 -18.55 -21.19
C LEU A 394 -6.85 -19.95 -21.78
N ASN A 395 -7.96 -20.65 -21.53
CA ASN A 395 -8.16 -22.00 -22.03
C ASN A 395 -8.13 -22.04 -23.57
N GLY A 396 -7.30 -22.95 -24.12
CA GLY A 396 -7.11 -23.07 -25.58
C GLY A 396 -6.41 -21.87 -26.23
N ARG A 397 -5.63 -21.08 -25.47
CA ARG A 397 -4.88 -19.93 -25.98
C ARG A 397 -3.38 -20.01 -25.70
N ARG A 398 -2.60 -19.18 -26.41
CA ARG A 398 -1.17 -18.93 -26.16
C ARG A 398 -0.89 -17.44 -26.03
N VAL A 399 -0.03 -17.07 -25.09
CA VAL A 399 0.36 -15.66 -24.89
C VAL A 399 1.25 -15.16 -26.02
N LYS A 400 1.05 -13.90 -26.44
CA LYS A 400 1.85 -13.23 -27.50
C LYS A 400 3.02 -12.42 -26.94
N VAL A 401 2.94 -12.03 -25.68
CA VAL A 401 3.90 -11.20 -24.94
C VAL A 401 4.13 -11.82 -23.57
N SER A 402 5.10 -11.31 -22.79
CA SER A 402 5.29 -11.77 -21.41
C SER A 402 3.97 -11.60 -20.64
N PHE A 403 3.53 -12.63 -19.92
CA PHE A 403 2.25 -12.59 -19.22
C PHE A 403 2.41 -13.13 -17.81
N TRP A 404 2.48 -12.23 -16.82
CA TRP A 404 2.76 -12.56 -15.43
C TRP A 404 1.53 -12.36 -14.54
N ILE A 405 1.27 -13.36 -13.71
CA ILE A 405 0.10 -13.45 -12.83
C ILE A 405 0.63 -13.59 -11.40
N PHE A 406 0.21 -12.70 -10.52
CA PHE A 406 0.71 -12.63 -9.15
C PHE A 406 -0.34 -13.06 -8.12
N THR A 407 0.03 -13.99 -7.25
CA THR A 407 -0.78 -14.43 -6.11
C THR A 407 0.10 -14.71 -4.89
N SER A 408 -0.48 -15.10 -3.75
CA SER A 408 0.31 -15.55 -2.59
C SER A 408 0.71 -17.02 -2.73
N ARG A 409 1.85 -17.42 -2.14
CA ARG A 409 2.29 -18.83 -2.12
C ARG A 409 1.21 -19.77 -1.60
N LEU A 410 0.54 -19.41 -0.50
CA LEU A 410 -0.50 -20.24 0.09
C LEU A 410 -1.72 -20.41 -0.84
N VAL A 411 -2.10 -19.36 -1.57
CA VAL A 411 -3.19 -19.46 -2.57
C VAL A 411 -2.73 -20.32 -3.75
N PHE A 412 -1.50 -20.17 -4.22
CA PHE A 412 -0.93 -21.02 -5.28
C PHE A 412 -0.91 -22.49 -4.88
N GLU A 413 -0.35 -22.82 -3.71
CA GLU A 413 -0.21 -24.20 -3.22
C GLU A 413 -1.56 -24.90 -3.05
N ARG A 414 -2.60 -24.15 -2.65
CA ARG A 414 -3.97 -24.66 -2.56
C ARG A 414 -4.66 -24.84 -3.92
N ASN A 415 -4.07 -24.32 -5.00
CA ASN A 415 -4.67 -24.27 -6.33
C ASN A 415 -3.67 -24.63 -7.45
N VAL A 416 -2.71 -25.52 -7.17
CA VAL A 416 -1.62 -25.89 -8.11
C VAL A 416 -2.14 -26.29 -9.48
N GLU A 417 -3.17 -27.14 -9.55
CA GLU A 417 -3.73 -27.58 -10.83
C GLU A 417 -4.38 -26.44 -11.62
N LEU A 418 -4.93 -25.45 -10.93
CA LEU A 418 -5.47 -24.26 -11.57
C LEU A 418 -4.35 -23.37 -12.12
N CYS A 419 -3.29 -23.17 -11.35
CA CYS A 419 -2.12 -22.42 -11.80
C CYS A 419 -1.43 -23.12 -12.99
N LYS A 420 -1.33 -24.46 -12.98
CA LYS A 420 -0.83 -25.22 -14.14
C LYS A 420 -1.67 -25.01 -15.39
N LYS A 421 -3.01 -24.93 -15.27
CA LYS A 421 -3.89 -24.63 -16.43
C LYS A 421 -3.56 -23.27 -17.03
N ILE A 422 -3.33 -22.26 -16.19
CA ILE A 422 -2.87 -20.94 -16.62
C ILE A 422 -1.52 -21.06 -17.35
N GLU A 423 -0.54 -21.75 -16.76
CA GLU A 423 0.81 -21.83 -17.31
C GLU A 423 0.91 -22.60 -18.64
N ARG A 424 -0.06 -23.48 -18.96
CA ARG A 424 -0.16 -24.12 -20.28
C ARG A 424 -0.33 -23.13 -21.43
N SER A 425 -0.84 -21.92 -21.16
CA SER A 425 -0.93 -20.85 -22.16
C SER A 425 0.41 -20.16 -22.45
N GLY A 426 1.46 -20.46 -21.66
CA GLY A 426 2.73 -19.74 -21.67
C GLY A 426 2.79 -18.57 -20.66
N ALA A 427 1.67 -18.21 -20.03
CA ALA A 427 1.67 -17.30 -18.89
C ALA A 427 2.47 -17.88 -17.70
N LYS A 428 2.93 -17.02 -16.80
CA LYS A 428 3.69 -17.40 -15.60
C LYS A 428 2.95 -16.97 -14.34
N VAL A 429 2.83 -17.88 -13.38
CA VAL A 429 2.26 -17.57 -12.06
C VAL A 429 3.40 -17.43 -11.05
N PHE A 430 3.64 -16.20 -10.60
CA PHE A 430 4.63 -15.87 -9.58
C PHE A 430 3.96 -15.61 -8.23
N CYS A 431 4.68 -15.94 -7.16
CA CYS A 431 4.23 -15.79 -5.78
C CYS A 431 5.18 -14.91 -4.98
N ASP A 432 4.77 -14.50 -3.79
CA ASP A 432 5.58 -13.75 -2.79
C ASP A 432 6.08 -12.38 -3.26
N THR A 433 5.69 -11.93 -4.45
CA THR A 433 6.04 -10.64 -5.04
C THR A 433 4.86 -10.07 -5.81
N CYS A 434 4.93 -8.78 -6.11
CA CYS A 434 3.92 -8.05 -6.86
C CYS A 434 4.60 -7.15 -7.90
N MET A 435 3.96 -6.95 -9.05
CA MET A 435 4.45 -6.09 -10.14
C MET A 435 4.84 -4.67 -9.71
N VAL A 436 4.25 -4.15 -8.62
CA VAL A 436 4.57 -2.81 -8.10
C VAL A 436 5.94 -2.75 -7.43
N VAL A 437 6.38 -3.85 -6.81
CA VAL A 437 7.60 -3.89 -5.98
C VAL A 437 8.72 -4.72 -6.60
N CYS A 438 8.40 -5.51 -7.63
CA CYS A 438 9.35 -6.15 -8.53
C CYS A 438 10.00 -5.09 -9.44
N PRO A 439 11.33 -5.14 -9.67
CA PRO A 439 12.05 -4.16 -10.49
C PRO A 439 11.84 -4.38 -11.99
N LEU A 440 10.60 -4.26 -12.49
CA LEU A 440 10.24 -4.57 -13.88
C LEU A 440 11.01 -3.74 -14.91
N ARG A 441 11.32 -2.47 -14.61
CA ARG A 441 12.15 -1.64 -15.49
C ARG A 441 13.57 -2.19 -15.64
N ASP A 442 14.18 -2.63 -14.54
CA ASP A 442 15.53 -3.18 -14.54
C ASP A 442 15.59 -4.53 -15.26
N LEU A 443 14.44 -5.22 -15.36
CA LEU A 443 14.26 -6.44 -16.14
C LEU A 443 14.03 -6.17 -17.65
N GLY A 444 14.06 -4.90 -18.09
CA GLY A 444 13.99 -4.51 -19.49
C GLY A 444 12.57 -4.26 -20.02
N TYR A 445 11.55 -4.24 -19.17
CA TYR A 445 10.19 -3.89 -19.59
C TYR A 445 10.00 -2.37 -19.65
N SER A 446 9.25 -1.88 -20.64
CA SER A 446 8.99 -0.45 -20.83
C SER A 446 7.50 -0.11 -20.80
N VAL A 447 6.66 -0.96 -21.38
CA VAL A 447 5.20 -0.81 -21.44
C VAL A 447 4.52 -2.02 -20.80
N ALA A 448 3.69 -1.79 -19.79
CA ALA A 448 2.96 -2.84 -19.07
C ALA A 448 1.43 -2.69 -19.23
N ALA A 449 0.74 -3.77 -19.53
CA ALA A 449 -0.72 -3.82 -19.49
C ALA A 449 -1.22 -4.47 -18.19
N THR A 450 -2.26 -3.91 -17.57
CA THR A 450 -2.81 -4.40 -16.29
C THR A 450 -4.31 -4.16 -16.17
N ASP A 451 -4.97 -4.95 -15.32
CA ASP A 451 -6.39 -4.79 -14.95
C ASP A 451 -6.58 -3.96 -13.67
N SER A 452 -5.48 -3.47 -13.09
CA SER A 452 -5.51 -2.81 -11.79
C SER A 452 -5.19 -1.32 -11.90
N PRO A 453 -6.14 -0.42 -11.55
CA PRO A 453 -5.88 1.01 -11.44
C PRO A 453 -4.78 1.35 -10.41
N LYS A 454 -4.65 0.55 -9.34
CA LYS A 454 -3.55 0.68 -8.37
C LYS A 454 -2.21 0.37 -9.04
N ALA A 455 -2.10 -0.75 -9.75
CA ALA A 455 -0.88 -1.08 -10.49
C ALA A 455 -0.60 -0.01 -11.56
N ALA A 456 -1.60 0.42 -12.31
CA ALA A 456 -1.42 1.41 -13.36
C ALA A 456 -0.81 2.73 -12.86
N ARG A 457 -1.23 3.19 -11.68
CA ARG A 457 -0.61 4.33 -11.03
C ARG A 457 0.85 4.07 -10.64
N TYR A 458 1.12 3.00 -9.89
CA TYR A 458 2.47 2.80 -9.33
C TYR A 458 3.50 2.29 -10.34
N LEU A 459 3.10 1.51 -11.35
CA LEU A 459 3.99 1.15 -12.45
C LEU A 459 4.52 2.41 -13.16
N ARG A 460 3.69 3.45 -13.28
CA ARG A 460 4.10 4.75 -13.80
C ARG A 460 4.91 5.58 -12.81
N THR A 461 4.39 5.83 -11.61
CA THR A 461 5.04 6.80 -10.69
C THR A 461 6.27 6.23 -9.99
N PHE A 462 6.28 4.93 -9.71
CA PHE A 462 7.34 4.27 -8.96
C PHE A 462 8.31 3.49 -9.85
N GLN A 463 7.82 2.81 -10.90
CA GLN A 463 8.67 2.05 -11.84
C GLN A 463 8.96 2.83 -13.14
N GLY A 464 8.36 4.01 -13.35
CA GLY A 464 8.56 4.84 -14.55
C GLY A 464 7.96 4.29 -15.85
N LEU A 465 7.28 3.15 -15.82
CA LEU A 465 6.74 2.43 -17.00
C LEU A 465 5.59 3.21 -17.65
N GLU A 466 5.40 3.01 -18.95
CA GLU A 466 4.11 3.34 -19.56
C GLU A 466 3.10 2.22 -19.28
N VAL A 467 1.82 2.57 -19.23
CA VAL A 467 0.78 1.62 -18.84
C VAL A 467 -0.40 1.61 -19.80
N ILE A 468 -0.99 0.42 -19.98
CA ILE A 468 -2.31 0.21 -20.58
C ILE A 468 -3.22 -0.39 -19.50
N LEU A 469 -4.33 0.28 -19.17
CA LEU A 469 -5.35 -0.27 -18.26
C LEU A 469 -6.48 -0.91 -19.08
N GLY A 470 -6.86 -2.14 -18.75
CA GLY A 470 -7.98 -2.80 -19.44
C GLY A 470 -8.52 -4.01 -18.68
N GLU A 471 -9.77 -4.38 -19.01
CA GLU A 471 -10.40 -5.58 -18.44
C GLU A 471 -9.62 -6.85 -18.77
N ILE A 472 -9.58 -7.81 -17.84
CA ILE A 472 -8.88 -9.10 -17.99
C ILE A 472 -9.28 -9.77 -19.31
N LYS A 473 -10.58 -9.82 -19.62
CA LYS A 473 -11.11 -10.40 -20.85
C LYS A 473 -10.53 -9.74 -22.11
N SER A 474 -10.43 -8.42 -22.11
CA SER A 474 -9.87 -7.65 -23.23
C SER A 474 -8.37 -7.88 -23.35
N LEU A 475 -7.63 -7.83 -22.24
CA LEU A 475 -6.18 -8.09 -22.21
C LEU A 475 -5.86 -9.50 -22.71
N VAL A 476 -6.58 -10.52 -22.24
CA VAL A 476 -6.44 -11.89 -22.74
C VAL A 476 -6.77 -11.94 -24.23
N SER A 477 -7.88 -11.33 -24.67
CA SER A 477 -8.27 -11.38 -26.09
C SER A 477 -7.23 -10.74 -27.02
N LEU A 478 -6.66 -9.60 -26.65
CA LEU A 478 -5.69 -8.85 -27.46
C LEU A 478 -4.32 -9.54 -27.48
N TYR A 479 -3.84 -9.96 -26.30
CA TYR A 479 -2.47 -10.40 -26.10
C TYR A 479 -2.30 -11.92 -26.04
N THR A 480 -3.27 -12.66 -26.58
CA THR A 480 -3.17 -14.10 -26.83
C THR A 480 -3.64 -14.49 -28.24
N THR A 481 -3.20 -15.64 -28.72
CA THR A 481 -3.73 -16.33 -29.92
C THR A 481 -4.52 -17.57 -29.51
N ARG A 482 -5.49 -18.00 -30.32
CA ARG A 482 -6.07 -19.34 -30.16
C ARG A 482 -5.01 -20.38 -30.53
N SER A 483 -4.89 -21.42 -29.71
CA SER A 483 -3.98 -22.55 -29.91
C SER A 483 -4.46 -23.47 -31.02
#